data_AF-A0A816E4Y4-F1
#
_entry.id   AF-A0A816E4Y4-F1
#
_cell.length_a   1.000
_cell.length_b   1.000
_cell.length_c   1.000
_cell.angle_alpha   90.00
_cell.angle_beta   90.00
_cell.angle_gamma   90.00
#
_symmetry.space_group_name_H-M   'P 1'
#
loop_
_entity.id
_entity.type
_entity.pdbx_description
1 polymer ?
#
loop_
_entity_poly.entity_id
_entity_poly.type
_entity_poly.pdbx_seq_one_letter_code
_entity_poly.pdbx_strand_id
1 'polypeptide(L)'
;MAAPTYFPPHEMCKWKTLENNEFQENGSHETFIDGGVYANDPELSALWAIRMQWKKRVNYHLLCIGTGYSSSSISSTNKGGYTGWLFNGLVIDTLMEATRSLIEIVTNNLAKFSDIKRMKFNFEITKSMT
;
A
#
# COMPACT_ATOMS: atom_id res chain seq x y z
N MET A 1 -4.18 -0.89 -11.51
CA MET A 1 -4.54 -0.42 -10.15
C MET A 1 -6.06 -0.36 -10.09
N ALA A 2 -6.68 -1.17 -9.23
CA ALA A 2 -8.13 -1.34 -9.17
C ALA A 2 -8.66 -0.76 -7.85
N ALA A 3 -8.44 0.56 -7.65
CA ALA A 3 -8.79 1.25 -6.42
C ALA A 3 -10.30 1.17 -6.16
N PRO A 4 -10.74 0.65 -5.00
CA PRO A 4 -12.17 0.58 -4.68
C PRO A 4 -12.80 1.96 -4.80
N THR A 5 -14.07 2.00 -5.21
CA THR A 5 -14.85 3.22 -5.51
C THR A 5 -14.44 4.00 -6.76
N TYR A 6 -13.22 3.81 -7.29
CA TYR A 6 -12.75 4.47 -8.52
C TYR A 6 -12.75 3.53 -9.74
N PHE A 7 -12.39 2.27 -9.54
CA PHE A 7 -12.26 1.28 -10.61
C PHE A 7 -12.96 -0.03 -10.23
N PRO A 8 -13.50 -0.78 -11.21
CA PRO A 8 -14.01 -2.13 -10.94
C PRO A 8 -12.86 -3.08 -10.53
N PRO A 9 -13.14 -4.10 -9.69
CA PRO A 9 -12.20 -5.18 -9.41
C PRO A 9 -11.75 -5.88 -10.70
N HIS A 10 -10.54 -6.44 -10.70
CA HIS A 10 -9.98 -7.14 -11.84
C HIS A 10 -10.01 -8.65 -11.61
N GLU A 11 -10.63 -9.39 -12.52
CA GLU A 11 -10.61 -10.85 -12.48
C GLU A 11 -9.43 -11.38 -13.31
N MET A 12 -8.65 -12.28 -12.71
CA MET A 12 -7.58 -12.98 -13.42
C MET A 12 -7.73 -14.50 -13.25
N CYS A 13 -7.44 -15.21 -14.33
CA CYS A 13 -7.43 -16.66 -14.35
C CYS A 13 -6.01 -17.15 -14.11
N LYS A 14 -5.83 -18.21 -13.32
CA LYS A 14 -4.52 -18.85 -13.18
C LYS A 14 -4.22 -19.66 -14.42
N TRP A 15 -3.05 -19.45 -14.99
CA TRP A 15 -2.55 -20.26 -16.09
C TRP A 15 -1.66 -21.37 -15.54
N LYS A 16 -1.83 -22.59 -16.04
CA LYS A 16 -0.94 -23.71 -15.78
C LYS A 16 -0.17 -24.02 -17.07
N THR A 17 1.15 -24.09 -16.96
CA THR A 17 1.98 -24.58 -18.06
C THR A 17 1.88 -26.10 -18.12
N LEU A 18 1.51 -26.60 -19.29
CA LEU A 18 1.46 -28.02 -19.60
C LEU A 18 2.87 -28.51 -20.02
N GLU A 19 3.10 -29.83 -19.97
CA GLU A 19 4.41 -30.44 -20.32
C GLU A 19 4.85 -30.16 -21.77
N ASN A 20 3.91 -29.76 -22.63
CA ASN A 20 4.13 -29.37 -24.02
C ASN A 20 4.40 -27.86 -24.20
N ASN A 21 4.68 -27.11 -23.14
CA ASN A 21 4.82 -25.63 -23.12
C ASN A 21 3.56 -24.85 -23.53
N GLU A 22 2.40 -25.49 -23.60
CA GLU A 22 1.14 -24.77 -23.79
C GLU A 22 0.61 -24.24 -22.46
N PHE A 23 -0.04 -23.08 -22.50
CA PHE A 23 -0.70 -22.49 -21.34
C PHE A 23 -2.17 -22.87 -21.35
N GLN A 24 -2.62 -23.61 -20.35
CA GLN A 24 -4.03 -23.92 -20.16
C GLN A 24 -4.57 -23.15 -18.96
N GLU A 25 -5.76 -22.58 -19.12
CA GLU A 25 -6.48 -21.95 -18.03
C GLU A 25 -6.82 -23.00 -16.97
N ASN A 26 -6.28 -22.81 -15.78
CA ASN A 26 -6.68 -23.56 -14.59
C ASN A 26 -7.90 -22.81 -14.05
N GLY A 27 -9.11 -23.36 -14.23
CA GLY A 27 -10.41 -22.71 -14.03
C GLY A 27 -10.73 -22.10 -12.65
N SER A 28 -9.72 -21.87 -11.80
CA SER A 28 -9.76 -20.95 -10.68
C SER A 28 -9.61 -19.50 -11.16
N HIS A 29 -10.68 -18.72 -11.02
CA HIS A 29 -10.66 -17.27 -11.14
C HIS A 29 -10.35 -16.64 -9.78
N GLU A 30 -9.49 -15.63 -9.76
CA GLU A 30 -9.22 -14.81 -8.59
C GLU A 30 -9.58 -13.36 -8.87
N THR A 31 -10.26 -12.72 -7.92
CA THR A 31 -10.63 -11.30 -8.01
C THR A 31 -9.62 -10.47 -7.23
N PHE A 32 -9.03 -9.49 -7.92
CA PHE A 32 -8.03 -8.58 -7.39
C PHE A 32 -8.59 -7.16 -7.26
N ILE A 33 -8.21 -6.51 -6.18
CA ILE A 33 -8.42 -5.08 -5.93
C ILE A 33 -7.06 -4.39 -5.76
N ASP A 34 -7.04 -3.07 -5.64
CA ASP A 34 -5.80 -2.33 -5.44
C ASP A 34 -5.00 -2.80 -4.24
N GLY A 35 -3.69 -3.00 -4.47
CA GLY A 35 -2.74 -3.30 -3.40
C GLY A 35 -2.64 -2.19 -2.37
N GLY A 36 -2.96 -0.94 -2.72
CA GLY A 36 -2.99 0.18 -1.77
C GLY A 36 -3.99 0.00 -0.63
N VAL A 37 -5.04 -0.81 -0.81
CA VAL A 37 -5.99 -1.18 0.25
C VAL A 37 -5.30 -2.05 1.32
N TYR A 38 -4.35 -2.89 0.91
CA TYR A 38 -3.64 -3.81 1.78
C TYR A 38 -2.31 -3.24 2.30
N ALA A 39 -1.58 -2.55 1.42
CA ALA A 39 -0.27 -1.98 1.68
C ALA A 39 -0.08 -0.68 0.87
N ASN A 40 -0.69 0.41 1.35
CA ASN A 40 -0.50 1.75 0.78
C ASN A 40 0.98 2.17 0.78
N ASP A 41 1.72 1.79 1.83
CA ASP A 41 3.15 1.96 1.94
C ASP A 41 3.82 0.57 1.98
N PRO A 42 4.33 0.05 0.84
CA PRO A 42 4.80 -1.32 0.76
C PRO A 42 6.20 -1.54 1.36
N GLU A 43 6.77 -0.55 2.04
CA GLU A 43 8.14 -0.59 2.58
C GLU A 43 8.40 -1.81 3.48
N LEU A 44 7.51 -2.05 4.44
CA LEU A 44 7.67 -3.17 5.38
C LEU A 44 7.43 -4.52 4.70
N SER A 45 6.49 -4.59 3.76
CA SER A 45 6.22 -5.79 2.96
C SER A 45 7.42 -6.18 2.10
N ALA A 46 8.11 -5.19 1.51
CA ALA A 46 9.34 -5.40 0.76
C ALA A 46 10.47 -5.94 1.66
N LEU A 47 10.67 -5.33 2.83
CA LEU A 47 11.65 -5.82 3.81
C LEU A 47 11.37 -7.26 4.26
N TRP A 48 10.10 -7.59 4.48
CA TRP A 48 9.69 -8.94 4.83
C TRP A 48 10.00 -9.94 3.70
N ALA A 49 9.66 -9.60 2.45
CA ALA A 49 9.90 -10.47 1.30
C ALA A 49 11.39 -10.76 1.10
N ILE A 50 12.24 -9.73 1.21
CA ILE A 50 13.69 -9.87 1.16
C ILE A 50 14.19 -10.78 2.28
N ARG A 51 13.69 -10.59 3.51
CA ARG A 51 14.10 -11.42 4.65
C ARG A 51 13.73 -12.89 4.46
N MET A 52 12.55 -13.17 3.89
CA MET A 52 12.10 -14.54 3.60
C MET A 52 12.91 -15.19 2.48
N GLN A 53 13.34 -14.41 1.49
CA GLN A 53 14.13 -14.91 0.36
C GLN A 53 15.58 -15.22 0.75
N TRP A 54 16.27 -14.32 1.47
CA TRP A 54 17.70 -14.49 1.78
C TRP A 54 17.98 -15.16 3.13
N LYS A 55 17.03 -15.16 4.07
CA LYS A 55 17.12 -15.79 5.41
C LYS A 55 18.40 -15.43 6.22
N LYS A 56 19.10 -14.37 5.85
CA LYS A 56 20.33 -13.89 6.47
C LYS A 56 20.22 -12.42 6.81
N ARG A 57 21.01 -11.98 7.80
CA ARG A 57 21.18 -10.55 8.08
C ARG A 57 22.18 -10.00 7.07
N VAL A 58 21.74 -9.06 6.26
CA VAL A 58 22.57 -8.31 5.30
C VAL A 58 22.28 -6.83 5.50
N ASN A 59 23.26 -5.99 5.19
CA ASN A 59 23.09 -4.54 5.20
C ASN A 59 22.12 -4.16 4.08
N TYR A 60 20.99 -3.55 4.42
CA TYR A 60 19.97 -3.13 3.46
C TYR A 60 20.03 -1.62 3.22
N HIS A 61 20.00 -1.22 1.95
CA HIS A 61 19.77 0.17 1.56
C HIS A 61 18.33 0.29 1.07
N LEU A 62 17.53 1.06 1.79
CA LEU A 62 16.09 1.19 1.54
C LEU A 62 15.77 2.61 1.11
N LEU A 63 15.30 2.75 -0.13
CA LEU A 63 14.78 4.00 -0.66
C LEU A 63 13.26 3.87 -0.79
N CYS A 64 12.53 4.70 -0.04
CA CYS A 64 11.08 4.76 -0.08
C CYS A 64 10.62 6.11 -0.64
N ILE A 65 9.78 6.09 -1.67
CA ILE A 65 9.26 7.30 -2.32
C ILE A 65 7.75 7.31 -2.11
N GLY A 66 7.27 8.23 -1.30
CA GLY A 66 5.85 8.47 -1.10
C GLY A 66 5.27 9.36 -2.20
N THR A 67 3.98 9.22 -2.44
CA THR A 67 3.19 10.04 -3.37
C THR A 67 2.65 11.33 -2.73
N GLY A 68 3.00 11.57 -1.48
CA GLY A 68 2.60 12.72 -0.68
C GLY A 68 1.63 12.36 0.45
N TYR A 69 1.29 13.34 1.28
CA TYR A 69 0.30 13.19 2.36
C TYR A 69 -0.65 14.39 2.41
N SER A 70 -1.84 14.18 2.97
CA SER A 70 -2.83 15.22 3.25
C SER A 70 -3.14 15.26 4.75
N SER A 71 -3.02 16.45 5.33
CA SER A 71 -3.44 16.75 6.70
C SER A 71 -4.92 17.16 6.70
N SER A 72 -5.81 16.18 6.71
CA SER A 72 -7.25 16.44 6.83
C SER A 72 -7.62 16.59 8.31
N SER A 73 -8.14 17.74 8.73
CA SER A 73 -8.71 17.86 10.08
C SER A 73 -9.99 17.04 10.16
N ILE A 74 -10.06 16.14 11.14
CA ILE A 74 -11.28 15.38 11.41
C ILE A 74 -12.31 16.36 11.97
N SER A 75 -13.27 16.75 11.14
CA SER A 75 -14.41 17.56 11.55
C SER A 75 -15.21 16.80 12.62
N SER A 76 -15.60 17.47 13.70
CA SER A 76 -16.44 16.91 14.76
C SER A 76 -17.90 16.67 14.33
N THR A 77 -18.26 16.98 13.08
CA THR A 77 -19.65 16.94 12.61
C THR A 77 -20.03 15.58 12.02
N ASN A 78 -20.99 14.89 12.62
CA ASN A 78 -21.58 13.65 12.09
C ASN A 78 -22.55 13.85 10.90
N LYS A 79 -22.55 15.03 10.25
CA LYS A 79 -23.57 15.42 9.25
C LYS A 79 -23.54 14.64 7.92
N GLY A 80 -22.62 13.69 7.75
CA GLY A 80 -22.48 12.90 6.53
C GLY A 80 -22.94 11.44 6.62
N GLY A 81 -23.10 10.85 7.81
CA GLY A 81 -23.36 9.41 7.97
C GLY A 81 -22.36 8.53 7.19
N TYR A 82 -22.72 7.27 6.92
CA TYR A 82 -21.84 6.32 6.22
C TYR A 82 -21.42 6.79 4.83
N THR A 83 -22.31 7.47 4.10
CA THR A 83 -22.04 7.98 2.76
C THR A 83 -21.01 9.11 2.80
N GLY A 84 -21.08 10.02 3.76
CA GLY A 84 -20.07 11.06 3.93
C GLY A 84 -18.71 10.51 4.35
N TRP A 85 -18.66 9.41 5.11
CA TRP A 85 -17.41 8.74 5.46
C TRP A 85 -16.76 8.04 4.26
N LEU A 86 -17.56 7.38 3.40
CA LEU A 86 -17.06 6.62 2.24
C LEU A 86 -16.79 7.51 1.02
N PHE A 87 -17.67 8.44 0.68
CA PHE A 87 -17.61 9.21 -0.57
C PHE A 87 -16.83 10.51 -0.47
N ASN A 88 -16.65 11.10 0.73
CA ASN A 88 -15.79 12.28 0.89
C ASN A 88 -14.32 11.93 1.11
N GLY A 89 -13.91 10.69 0.82
CA GLY A 89 -12.53 10.23 0.98
C GLY A 89 -12.08 10.04 2.44
N LEU A 90 -12.84 10.50 3.43
CA LEU A 90 -12.43 10.53 4.84
C LEU A 90 -11.93 9.18 5.37
N VAL A 91 -12.64 8.06 5.13
CA VAL A 91 -12.18 6.74 5.60
C VAL A 91 -10.91 6.30 4.87
N ILE A 92 -10.93 6.34 3.54
CA ILE A 92 -9.82 5.83 2.72
C ILE A 92 -8.57 6.67 2.95
N ASP A 93 -8.69 8.00 2.91
CA ASP A 93 -7.59 8.92 3.12
C ASP A 93 -7.02 8.81 4.54
N THR A 94 -7.89 8.71 5.56
CA THR A 94 -7.43 8.54 6.95
C THR A 94 -6.71 7.21 7.14
N LEU A 95 -7.21 6.13 6.55
CA LEU A 95 -6.56 4.81 6.62
C LEU A 95 -5.23 4.78 5.85
N MET A 96 -5.19 5.38 4.67
CA MET A 96 -3.97 5.50 3.86
C MET A 96 -2.91 6.34 4.59
N GLU A 97 -3.33 7.41 5.27
CA GLU A 97 -2.43 8.23 6.08
C GLU A 97 -1.98 7.53 7.37
N ALA A 98 -2.90 6.82 8.04
CA ALA A 98 -2.58 6.04 9.22
C ALA A 98 -1.57 4.93 8.92
N THR A 99 -1.74 4.22 7.80
CA THR A 99 -0.80 3.17 7.37
C THR A 99 0.57 3.76 7.03
N ARG A 100 0.63 4.86 6.29
CA ARG A 100 1.88 5.61 6.00
C ARG A 100 2.62 6.01 7.29
N SER A 101 1.90 6.61 8.24
CA SER A 101 2.44 7.08 9.52
C SER A 101 2.94 5.92 10.40
N LEU A 102 2.15 4.84 10.51
CA LEU A 102 2.52 3.64 11.25
C LEU A 102 3.79 3.01 10.69
N ILE A 103 3.88 2.85 9.38
CA ILE A 103 5.03 2.23 8.71
C ILE A 103 6.26 3.10 8.85
N GLU A 104 6.10 4.42 8.83
CA GLU A 104 7.19 5.34 9.11
C GLU A 104 7.75 5.17 10.52
N ILE A 105 6.89 5.10 11.54
CA ILE A 105 7.32 4.89 12.93
C ILE A 105 8.00 3.54 13.10
N VAL A 106 7.37 2.47 12.61
CA VAL A 106 7.89 1.10 12.76
C VAL A 106 9.21 0.95 12.04
N THR A 107 9.32 1.41 10.79
CA THR A 107 10.55 1.24 10.00
C THR A 107 11.67 2.16 10.48
N ASN A 108 11.36 3.37 10.99
CA ASN A 108 12.36 4.20 11.64
C ASN A 108 12.95 3.53 12.89
N ASN A 109 12.12 2.88 13.69
CA ASN A 109 12.62 2.12 14.83
C ASN A 109 13.41 0.89 14.38
N LEU A 110 12.91 0.16 13.39
CA LEU A 110 13.60 -1.01 12.84
C LEU A 110 15.00 -0.64 12.33
N ALA A 111 15.12 0.46 11.58
CA ALA A 111 16.38 0.94 11.02
C ALA A 111 17.41 1.37 12.09
N LYS A 112 16.97 1.73 13.31
CA LYS A 112 17.89 2.00 14.43
C LYS A 112 18.51 0.72 15.01
N PHE A 113 17.76 -0.38 15.01
CA PHE A 113 18.17 -1.65 15.63
C PHE A 113 18.72 -2.67 14.64
N SER A 114 18.69 -2.38 13.35
CA SER A 114 19.14 -3.27 12.29
C SER A 114 20.03 -2.51 11.32
N ASP A 115 20.83 -3.23 10.55
CA ASP A 115 21.73 -2.67 9.55
C ASP A 115 20.97 -2.19 8.29
N ILE A 116 20.01 -1.29 8.47
CA ILE A 116 19.18 -0.73 7.40
C ILE A 116 19.50 0.76 7.28
N LYS A 117 20.11 1.14 6.16
CA LYS A 117 20.24 2.55 5.78
C LYS A 117 19.00 2.97 5.00
N ARG A 118 18.10 3.67 5.68
CA ARG A 118 16.80 4.09 5.14
C ARG A 118 16.84 5.55 4.68
N MET A 119 16.24 5.82 3.53
CA MET A 119 15.93 7.15 3.02
C MET A 119 14.48 7.18 2.56
N LYS A 120 13.69 8.15 3.04
CA LYS A 120 12.29 8.31 2.65
C LYS A 120 12.00 9.72 2.20
N PHE A 121 11.33 9.85 1.06
CA PHE A 121 10.83 11.10 0.54
C PHE A 121 9.31 11.14 0.67
N ASN A 122 8.81 12.04 1.52
CA ASN A 122 7.40 12.39 1.62
C ASN A 122 7.29 13.90 1.46
N PHE A 123 6.32 14.37 0.67
CA PHE A 123 6.03 15.79 0.52
C PHE A 123 4.58 16.05 0.89
N GLU A 124 4.32 17.20 1.49
CA GLU A 124 2.95 17.61 1.77
C GLU A 124 2.27 18.04 0.48
N ILE A 125 1.11 17.46 0.18
CA ILE A 125 0.29 17.95 -0.92
C ILE A 125 -0.42 19.19 -0.39
N THR A 126 0.23 20.35 -0.52
CA THR A 126 -0.45 21.62 -0.29
C THR A 126 -1.52 21.79 -1.38
N LYS A 127 -2.73 22.12 -0.94
CA LYS A 127 -3.94 22.24 -1.76
C LYS A 127 -3.63 22.92 -3.11
N SER A 128 -4.14 22.35 -4.20
CA SER A 128 -4.14 22.98 -5.52
C SER A 128 -4.58 24.44 -5.38
N MET A 129 -3.80 25.37 -5.93
CA MET A 129 -4.26 26.74 -6.17
C MET A 129 -5.49 26.66 -7.09
N THR A 130 -6.67 26.82 -6.50
CA THR A 130 -7.93 27.12 -7.21
C THR A 130 -8.51 28.36 -6.60
#